data_AF-A0A1V6C9Z9-F1
#
_entry.id   AF-A0A1V6C9Z9-F1
#
_cell.length_a   1.000
_cell.length_b   1.000
_cell.length_c   1.000
_cell.angle_alpha   90.00
_cell.angle_beta   90.00
_cell.angle_gamma   90.00
#
_symmetry.space_group_name_H-M   'P 1'
#
loop_
_entity.id
_entity.type
_entity.pdbx_description
1 polymer ?
#
loop_
_entity_poly.entity_id
_entity_poly.type
_entity_poly.pdbx_seq_one_letter_code
_entity_poly.pdbx_strand_id
1 'polypeptide(L)'
;MNKDRQKRQIINFLSHKKVFDVDAFCLYQWIERCHFHKWWDLAVELSAYLPPNSLDKDYDKRLNYILKECRDKSNERAKSTPLVERVGSKIYVRPKSNLPKTNLDLTGTIVHGFCLEGKTYRADSHKDVYMQIIQIAFNKYPEKKEKVFAICGSKRIYFSKDRRELSNRSELISGTHIWAELNFNANTLYNIGKKILKIFGMYDNSFEILTTETFGQANE
;
A
#
# COMPACT_ATOMS: atom_id res chain seq x y z
N MET A 1 31.77 -1.53 -8.56
CA MET A 1 30.73 -0.64 -7.99
C MET A 1 30.38 -1.14 -6.58
N ASN A 2 30.32 -0.26 -5.58
CA ASN A 2 30.05 -0.66 -4.19
C ASN A 2 28.59 -1.16 -4.04
N LYS A 3 28.39 -2.38 -3.51
CA LYS A 3 27.07 -3.01 -3.32
C LYS A 3 26.07 -2.10 -2.59
N ASP A 4 26.54 -1.36 -1.57
CA ASP A 4 25.69 -0.51 -0.75
C ASP A 4 25.27 0.77 -1.49
N ARG A 5 26.14 1.27 -2.37
CA ARG A 5 25.82 2.39 -3.26
C ARG A 5 24.76 1.98 -4.27
N GLN A 6 24.90 0.79 -4.86
CA GLN A 6 23.93 0.28 -5.83
C GLN A 6 22.57 -0.03 -5.17
N LYS A 7 22.56 -0.63 -3.97
CA LYS A 7 21.34 -0.84 -3.20
C LYS A 7 20.61 0.48 -2.92
N ARG A 8 21.34 1.53 -2.55
CA ARG A 8 20.77 2.88 -2.35
C ARG A 8 20.22 3.47 -3.65
N GLN A 9 20.89 3.26 -4.78
CA GLN A 9 20.37 3.70 -6.09
C GLN A 9 19.04 3.02 -6.41
N ILE A 10 18.95 1.71 -6.22
CA ILE A 10 17.72 0.93 -6.41
C ILE A 10 16.59 1.44 -5.50
N ILE A 11 16.86 1.64 -4.22
CA ILE A 11 15.85 2.16 -3.27
C ILE A 11 15.40 3.58 -3.65
N ASN A 12 16.32 4.43 -4.07
CA ASN A 12 15.99 5.80 -4.50
C ASN A 12 15.14 5.81 -5.78
N PHE A 13 15.42 4.89 -6.71
CA PHE A 13 14.61 4.68 -7.91
C PHE A 13 13.19 4.25 -7.54
N LEU A 14 13.03 3.19 -6.74
CA LEU A 14 11.73 2.69 -6.30
C LEU A 14 10.91 3.72 -5.52
N SER A 15 11.57 4.54 -4.70
CA SER A 15 10.92 5.60 -3.92
C SER A 15 10.58 6.87 -4.72
N HIS A 16 10.86 6.90 -6.03
CA HIS A 16 10.63 8.06 -6.91
C HIS A 16 11.27 9.37 -6.42
N LYS A 17 12.30 9.29 -5.57
CA LYS A 17 12.97 10.47 -4.98
C LYS A 17 13.88 11.19 -5.97
N LYS A 18 14.22 10.54 -7.09
CA LYS A 18 14.99 11.10 -8.21
C LYS A 18 14.48 10.52 -9.53
N VAL A 19 14.46 11.33 -10.58
CA VAL A 19 14.23 10.88 -11.95
C VAL A 19 15.52 10.18 -12.40
N PHE A 20 15.44 8.87 -12.62
CA PHE A 20 16.50 8.12 -13.27
C PHE A 20 15.97 7.66 -14.62
N ASP A 21 16.66 8.00 -15.68
CA ASP A 21 16.46 7.36 -16.98
C ASP A 21 17.15 5.98 -16.91
N VAL A 22 16.36 4.93 -16.69
CA VAL A 22 16.85 3.56 -16.52
C VAL A 22 16.17 2.69 -17.56
N ASP A 23 16.95 2.18 -18.51
CA ASP A 23 16.44 1.28 -19.53
C ASP A 23 16.10 -0.12 -18.97
N ALA A 24 15.38 -0.90 -19.77
CA ALA A 24 14.93 -2.24 -19.39
C ALA A 24 16.08 -3.20 -19.07
N PHE A 25 17.21 -3.08 -19.77
CA PHE A 25 18.37 -3.93 -19.55
C PHE A 25 19.08 -3.58 -18.22
N CYS A 26 19.13 -2.30 -17.86
CA CYS A 26 19.60 -1.80 -16.58
C CYS A 26 18.72 -2.30 -15.42
N LEU A 27 17.39 -2.30 -15.60
CA LEU A 27 16.46 -2.88 -14.62
C LEU A 27 16.67 -4.39 -14.45
N TYR A 28 16.77 -5.13 -15.56
CA TYR A 28 17.11 -6.56 -15.56
C TYR A 28 18.40 -6.82 -14.75
N GLN A 29 19.43 -6.04 -15.06
CA GLN A 29 20.73 -6.09 -14.41
C GLN A 29 20.70 -5.75 -12.91
N TRP A 30 19.78 -4.89 -12.46
CA TRP A 30 19.56 -4.64 -11.04
C TRP A 30 18.82 -5.79 -10.37
N ILE A 31 17.86 -6.41 -11.06
CA ILE A 31 17.14 -7.59 -10.57
C ILE A 31 18.10 -8.77 -10.38
N GLU A 32 18.98 -9.06 -11.34
CA GLU A 32 20.01 -10.10 -11.21
C GLU A 32 20.90 -9.87 -9.97
N ARG A 33 21.29 -8.62 -9.73
CA ARG A 33 22.16 -8.26 -8.60
C ARG A 33 21.43 -8.32 -7.27
N CYS A 34 20.15 -7.94 -7.24
CA CYS A 34 19.29 -8.15 -6.08
C CYS A 34 19.19 -9.64 -5.75
N HIS A 35 19.05 -10.51 -6.75
CA HIS A 35 19.07 -11.96 -6.55
C HIS A 35 20.41 -12.44 -5.96
N PHE A 36 21.52 -12.05 -6.57
CA PHE A 36 22.88 -12.41 -6.11
C PHE A 36 23.14 -11.97 -4.66
N HIS A 37 22.74 -10.75 -4.30
CA HIS A 37 22.92 -10.19 -2.96
C HIS A 37 21.81 -10.52 -1.96
N LYS A 38 20.86 -11.39 -2.35
CA LYS A 38 19.73 -11.81 -1.51
C LYS A 38 18.80 -10.66 -1.07
N TRP A 39 18.68 -9.61 -1.89
CA TRP A 39 17.69 -8.55 -1.74
C TRP A 39 16.42 -8.90 -2.51
N TRP A 40 15.84 -10.05 -2.18
CA TRP A 40 14.77 -10.65 -2.96
C TRP A 40 13.55 -9.75 -3.09
N ASP A 41 13.20 -9.03 -2.03
CA ASP A 41 12.05 -8.11 -2.02
C ASP A 41 12.24 -6.95 -3.01
N LEU A 42 13.45 -6.40 -3.08
CA LEU A 42 13.80 -5.34 -4.04
C LEU A 42 13.79 -5.86 -5.49
N ALA A 43 14.20 -7.11 -5.71
CA ALA A 43 14.15 -7.75 -7.03
C ALA A 43 12.71 -7.86 -7.54
N VAL A 44 11.80 -8.28 -6.67
CA VAL A 44 10.37 -8.41 -6.99
C VAL A 44 9.75 -7.04 -7.25
N GLU A 45 10.06 -6.04 -6.44
CA GLU A 45 9.53 -4.68 -6.63
C GLU A 45 10.02 -4.02 -7.93
N LEU A 46 11.30 -4.20 -8.28
CA LEU A 46 11.88 -3.71 -9.54
C LEU A 46 11.21 -4.29 -10.78
N SER A 47 10.77 -5.55 -10.74
CA SER A 47 10.13 -6.21 -11.88
C SER A 47 8.86 -5.50 -12.37
N ALA A 48 8.18 -4.75 -11.48
CA ALA A 48 6.98 -3.99 -11.84
C ALA A 48 7.24 -2.79 -12.76
N TYR A 49 8.51 -2.37 -12.90
CA TYR A 49 8.93 -1.25 -13.73
C TYR A 49 9.49 -1.68 -15.08
N LEU A 50 9.57 -3.00 -15.33
CA LEU A 50 10.14 -3.55 -16.54
C LEU A 50 9.05 -3.63 -17.62
N PRO A 51 9.17 -2.93 -18.77
CA PRO A 51 8.13 -2.96 -19.80
C PRO A 51 8.02 -4.36 -20.43
N PRO A 52 6.82 -4.81 -20.84
CA PRO A 52 6.67 -6.10 -21.50
C PRO A 52 7.42 -6.13 -22.84
N ASN A 53 7.98 -7.28 -23.21
CA ASN A 53 8.73 -7.48 -24.46
C ASN A 53 9.91 -6.51 -24.66
N SER A 54 10.46 -5.97 -23.56
CA SER A 54 11.59 -5.02 -23.61
C SER A 54 12.96 -5.71 -23.52
N LEU A 55 12.98 -7.02 -23.30
CA LEU A 55 14.18 -7.85 -23.28
C LEU A 55 14.11 -8.90 -24.39
N ASP A 56 15.28 -9.38 -24.80
CA ASP A 56 15.35 -10.54 -25.68
C ASP A 56 14.87 -11.82 -24.94
N LYS A 57 14.37 -12.80 -25.72
CA LYS A 57 13.72 -14.02 -25.20
C LYS A 57 14.57 -14.80 -24.19
N ASP A 58 15.89 -14.83 -24.40
CA ASP A 58 16.80 -15.54 -23.49
C ASP A 58 16.91 -14.82 -22.14
N TYR A 59 16.94 -13.48 -22.16
CA TYR A 59 16.94 -12.66 -20.94
C TYR A 59 15.60 -12.71 -20.22
N ASP A 60 14.48 -12.75 -20.94
CA ASP A 60 13.15 -12.93 -20.35
C ASP A 60 13.00 -14.28 -19.64
N LYS A 61 13.49 -15.37 -20.28
CA LYS A 61 13.48 -16.70 -19.66
C LYS A 61 14.30 -16.71 -18.37
N ARG A 62 15.48 -16.09 -18.40
CA ARG A 62 16.37 -15.96 -17.24
C ARG A 62 15.77 -15.06 -16.15
N LEU A 63 15.15 -13.94 -16.52
CA LEU A 63 14.46 -13.03 -15.61
C LEU A 63 13.33 -13.76 -14.86
N ASN A 64 12.51 -14.51 -15.58
CA ASN A 64 11.42 -15.29 -14.98
C ASN A 64 11.92 -16.33 -13.98
N TYR A 65 13.02 -17.01 -14.30
CA TYR A 65 13.68 -17.94 -13.37
C TYR A 65 14.15 -17.22 -12.09
N ILE A 66 14.85 -16.09 -12.24
CA ILE A 66 15.36 -15.31 -11.11
C ILE A 66 14.24 -14.77 -10.22
N LEU A 67 13.16 -14.25 -10.82
CA LEU A 67 12.02 -13.71 -10.07
C LEU A 67 11.27 -14.81 -9.33
N LYS A 68 11.17 -16.01 -9.90
CA LYS A 68 10.64 -17.19 -9.21
C LYS A 68 11.48 -17.51 -7.97
N GLU A 69 12.80 -17.63 -8.11
CA GLU A 69 13.70 -17.88 -6.97
C GLU A 69 13.61 -16.78 -5.90
N CYS A 70 13.52 -15.51 -6.29
CA CYS A 70 13.38 -14.40 -5.34
C CYS A 70 12.07 -14.49 -4.55
N ARG A 71 10.96 -14.82 -5.22
CA ARG A 71 9.65 -15.00 -4.57
C ARG A 71 9.69 -16.18 -3.60
N ASP A 72 10.27 -17.29 -4.00
CA ASP A 72 10.37 -18.50 -3.16
C ASP A 72 11.21 -18.22 -1.90
N LYS A 73 12.40 -17.63 -2.05
CA LYS A 73 13.30 -17.31 -0.93
C LYS A 73 12.75 -16.22 0.00
N SER A 74 12.06 -15.20 -0.54
CA SER A 74 11.36 -14.20 0.30
C SER A 74 10.27 -14.86 1.15
N ASN A 75 9.49 -15.78 0.55
CA ASN A 75 8.47 -16.54 1.26
C ASN A 75 9.05 -17.50 2.32
N GLU A 76 10.19 -18.14 2.06
CA GLU A 76 10.89 -19.00 3.04
C GLU A 76 11.44 -18.21 4.23
N ARG A 77 11.96 -17.00 4.00
CA ARG A 77 12.40 -16.10 5.07
C ARG A 77 11.24 -15.62 5.94
N ALA A 78 10.07 -15.38 5.34
CA ALA A 78 8.86 -15.08 6.08
C ALA A 78 8.39 -16.25 6.97
N LYS A 79 8.66 -17.50 6.57
CA LYS A 79 8.31 -18.70 7.35
C LYS A 79 9.30 -19.04 8.48
N SER A 80 10.56 -18.66 8.36
CA SER A 80 11.65 -19.03 9.28
C SER A 80 11.90 -18.02 10.41
N THR A 81 11.19 -16.89 10.44
CA THR A 81 11.27 -15.92 11.54
C THR A 81 10.33 -16.36 12.68
N PRO A 82 10.80 -16.71 13.89
CA PRO A 82 9.94 -17.19 14.96
C PRO A 82 9.07 -16.06 15.52
N LEU A 83 7.75 -16.24 15.47
CA LEU A 83 6.80 -15.41 16.22
C LEU A 83 6.73 -15.93 17.67
N VAL A 84 7.38 -15.24 18.60
CA VAL A 84 7.20 -15.46 20.03
C VAL A 84 5.92 -14.73 20.49
N GLU A 85 4.85 -15.52 20.58
CA GLU A 85 3.73 -15.61 21.56
C GLU A 85 3.76 -14.63 22.78
N ARG A 86 2.70 -14.02 23.35
CA ARG A 86 1.33 -14.42 23.82
C ARG A 86 0.52 -13.12 24.14
N VAL A 87 -0.82 -13.02 24.32
CA VAL A 87 -1.90 -13.87 24.85
C VAL A 87 -3.24 -13.42 24.21
N GLY A 88 -4.15 -14.35 23.88
CA GLY A 88 -5.61 -14.04 23.78
C GLY A 88 -6.33 -14.36 22.46
N SER A 89 -6.48 -15.65 22.14
CA SER A 89 -7.67 -16.29 21.53
C SER A 89 -8.39 -15.63 20.34
N LYS A 90 -7.99 -16.00 19.10
CA LYS A 90 -8.83 -16.59 18.02
C LYS A 90 -8.02 -16.70 16.72
N ILE A 91 -7.98 -17.91 16.15
CA ILE A 91 -7.24 -18.25 14.94
C ILE A 91 -7.98 -17.65 13.73
N TYR A 92 -7.32 -16.75 12.99
CA TYR A 92 -7.67 -16.46 11.60
C TYR A 92 -6.56 -16.99 10.70
N VAL A 93 -6.87 -18.02 9.91
CA VAL A 93 -6.01 -18.49 8.83
C VAL A 93 -5.91 -17.36 7.81
N ARG A 94 -4.69 -16.89 7.52
CA ARG A 94 -4.39 -15.90 6.48
C ARG A 94 -4.67 -16.50 5.10
N PRO A 95 -5.62 -15.98 4.30
CA PRO A 95 -5.59 -16.21 2.87
C PRO A 95 -4.41 -15.43 2.28
N LYS A 96 -3.55 -16.10 1.52
CA LYS A 96 -2.56 -15.44 0.66
C LYS A 96 -3.32 -14.66 -0.42
N SER A 97 -3.26 -13.33 -0.41
CA SER A 97 -3.68 -12.53 -1.57
C SER A 97 -2.63 -12.64 -2.68
N ASN A 98 -2.75 -13.69 -3.51
CA ASN A 98 -2.19 -13.72 -4.86
C ASN A 98 -3.11 -12.95 -5.83
N LEU A 99 -3.45 -11.70 -5.51
CA LEU A 99 -4.19 -10.86 -6.45
C LEU A 99 -3.19 -10.00 -7.23
N PRO A 100 -3.21 -10.05 -8.58
CA PRO A 100 -2.49 -9.08 -9.38
C PRO A 100 -2.93 -7.67 -8.98
N LYS A 101 -2.12 -6.64 -9.26
CA LYS A 101 -2.52 -5.23 -9.14
C LYS A 101 -3.72 -4.98 -10.08
N THR A 102 -4.91 -5.36 -9.65
CA THR A 102 -6.16 -5.16 -10.36
C THR A 102 -6.73 -3.82 -9.91
N ASN A 103 -7.48 -3.18 -10.80
CA ASN A 103 -8.38 -2.09 -10.44
C ASN A 103 -9.30 -2.58 -9.31
N LEU A 104 -8.93 -2.30 -8.06
CA LEU A 104 -9.70 -2.66 -6.88
C LEU A 104 -10.94 -1.77 -6.87
N ASP A 105 -12.07 -2.30 -7.33
CA ASP A 105 -13.36 -1.65 -7.14
C ASP A 105 -13.94 -2.09 -5.79
N LEU A 106 -14.00 -1.13 -4.86
CA LEU A 106 -14.57 -1.30 -3.53
C LEU A 106 -16.07 -1.04 -3.48
N THR A 107 -16.69 -0.78 -4.64
CA THR A 107 -18.13 -0.55 -4.72
C THR A 107 -18.89 -1.83 -4.40
N GLY A 108 -19.88 -1.75 -3.50
CA GLY A 108 -20.72 -2.89 -3.13
C GLY A 108 -20.06 -3.89 -2.16
N THR A 109 -18.81 -3.67 -1.74
CA THR A 109 -18.15 -4.60 -0.82
C THR A 109 -18.51 -4.35 0.64
N ILE A 110 -18.57 -5.43 1.42
CA ILE A 110 -18.73 -5.37 2.88
C ILE A 110 -17.35 -5.32 3.52
N VAL A 111 -17.14 -4.36 4.42
CA VAL A 111 -15.87 -4.17 5.15
C VAL A 111 -15.92 -4.92 6.47
N HIS A 112 -14.84 -5.65 6.76
CA HIS A 112 -14.63 -6.31 8.07
C HIS A 112 -13.41 -5.76 8.83
N GLY A 113 -12.58 -4.97 8.15
CA GLY A 113 -11.41 -4.37 8.72
C GLY A 113 -10.43 -3.91 7.65
N PHE A 114 -9.22 -3.63 8.08
CA PHE A 114 -8.11 -3.31 7.18
C PHE A 114 -6.78 -3.73 7.79
N CYS A 115 -5.80 -3.96 6.93
CA CYS A 115 -4.41 -4.16 7.28
C CYS A 115 -3.63 -2.88 7.00
N LEU A 116 -2.71 -2.53 7.90
CA LEU A 116 -1.77 -1.42 7.74
C LEU A 116 -0.47 -1.75 8.49
N GLU A 117 0.67 -1.64 7.81
CA GLU A 117 2.01 -1.96 8.37
C GLU A 117 2.07 -3.34 9.07
N GLY A 118 1.33 -4.32 8.54
CA GLY A 118 1.27 -5.69 9.09
C GLY A 118 0.36 -5.86 10.32
N LYS A 119 -0.36 -4.81 10.73
CA LYS A 119 -1.39 -4.87 11.79
C LYS A 119 -2.78 -4.86 11.19
N THR A 120 -3.69 -5.62 11.79
CA THR A 120 -5.10 -5.65 11.40
C THR A 120 -5.93 -4.84 12.37
N TYR A 121 -6.84 -4.03 11.82
CA TYR A 121 -7.75 -3.15 12.53
C TYR A 121 -9.17 -3.53 12.14
N ARG A 122 -10.05 -3.66 13.13
CA ARG A 122 -11.48 -3.89 12.87
C ARG A 122 -12.10 -2.58 12.39
N ALA A 123 -12.89 -2.67 11.33
CA ALA A 123 -13.68 -1.57 10.84
C ALA A 123 -14.95 -2.13 10.19
N ASP A 124 -16.06 -1.43 10.39
CA ASP A 124 -17.37 -1.93 9.96
C ASP A 124 -17.85 -1.22 8.67
N SER A 125 -17.09 -0.23 8.17
CA SER A 125 -17.39 0.45 6.91
C SER A 125 -16.14 1.11 6.28
N HIS A 126 -16.23 1.50 5.00
CA HIS A 126 -15.17 2.25 4.32
C HIS A 126 -14.89 3.62 4.97
N LYS A 127 -15.92 4.26 5.53
CA LYS A 127 -15.77 5.53 6.26
C LYS A 127 -15.01 5.34 7.56
N ASP A 128 -15.32 4.26 8.27
CA ASP A 128 -14.64 3.89 9.52
C ASP A 128 -13.15 3.58 9.26
N VAL A 129 -12.84 2.79 8.22
CA VAL A 129 -11.45 2.59 7.77
C VAL A 129 -10.73 3.92 7.52
N TYR A 130 -11.37 4.83 6.77
CA TYR A 130 -10.81 6.13 6.46
C TYR A 130 -10.52 6.97 7.71
N MET A 131 -11.48 7.03 8.64
CA MET A 131 -11.32 7.75 9.92
C MET A 131 -10.23 7.14 10.80
N GLN A 132 -10.16 5.80 10.87
CA GLN A 132 -9.12 5.12 11.62
C GLN A 132 -7.73 5.35 11.05
N ILE A 133 -7.57 5.38 9.72
CA ILE A 133 -6.28 5.71 9.07
C ILE A 133 -5.83 7.12 9.47
N ILE A 134 -6.73 8.09 9.44
CA ILE A 134 -6.44 9.46 9.87
C ILE A 134 -5.98 9.45 11.34
N GLN A 135 -6.73 8.78 12.22
CA GLN A 135 -6.41 8.73 13.64
C GLN A 135 -5.07 8.05 13.90
N ILE A 136 -4.77 6.94 13.21
CA ILE A 136 -3.48 6.24 13.32
C ILE A 136 -2.34 7.14 12.88
N ALA A 137 -2.47 7.83 11.75
CA ALA A 137 -1.46 8.76 11.25
C ALA A 137 -1.24 9.93 12.22
N PHE A 138 -2.33 10.48 12.76
CA PHE A 138 -2.31 11.60 13.72
C PHE A 138 -1.70 11.23 15.06
N ASN A 139 -1.95 10.01 15.54
CA ASN A 139 -1.37 9.52 16.78
C ASN A 139 0.12 9.19 16.60
N LYS A 140 0.51 8.69 15.42
CA LYS A 140 1.91 8.35 15.11
C LYS A 140 2.78 9.60 14.91
N TYR A 141 2.21 10.68 14.35
CA TYR A 141 2.92 11.93 14.08
C TYR A 141 2.05 13.16 14.40
N PRO A 142 1.81 13.44 15.70
CA PRO A 142 0.91 14.52 16.12
C PRO A 142 1.37 15.91 15.67
N GLU A 143 2.67 16.12 15.50
CA GLU A 143 3.28 17.36 15.01
C GLU A 143 3.00 17.61 13.52
N LYS A 144 2.55 16.59 12.78
CA LYS A 144 2.28 16.66 11.35
C LYS A 144 0.79 16.68 11.02
N LYS A 145 -0.11 16.77 12.02
CA LYS A 145 -1.57 16.76 11.82
C LYS A 145 -2.03 17.73 10.73
N GLU A 146 -1.51 18.95 10.72
CA GLU A 146 -1.91 19.98 9.73
C GLU A 146 -1.46 19.69 8.29
N LYS A 147 -0.57 18.72 8.06
CA LYS A 147 -0.17 18.34 6.69
C LYS A 147 -1.34 17.82 5.86
N VAL A 148 -2.43 17.36 6.49
CA VAL A 148 -3.63 16.91 5.76
C VAL A 148 -4.28 18.01 4.92
N PHE A 149 -4.10 19.29 5.28
CA PHE A 149 -4.62 20.40 4.49
C PHE A 149 -3.95 20.52 3.12
N ALA A 150 -2.78 19.92 2.92
CA ALA A 150 -2.14 19.81 1.61
C ALA A 150 -2.86 18.81 0.67
N ILE A 151 -3.77 17.98 1.21
CA ILE A 151 -4.57 17.05 0.42
C ILE A 151 -5.92 17.71 0.13
N CYS A 152 -6.11 18.14 -1.12
CA CYS A 152 -7.40 18.64 -1.59
C CYS A 152 -7.78 17.98 -2.92
N GLY A 153 -9.09 17.89 -3.17
CA GLY A 153 -9.63 17.61 -4.49
C GLY A 153 -9.70 18.90 -5.30
N SER A 154 -9.83 18.77 -6.62
CA SER A 154 -10.00 19.94 -7.51
C SER A 154 -11.30 20.72 -7.23
N LYS A 155 -12.34 20.04 -6.74
CA LYS A 155 -13.67 20.63 -6.50
C LYS A 155 -14.13 20.55 -5.04
N ARG A 156 -13.48 19.73 -4.22
CA ARG A 156 -13.94 19.42 -2.85
C ARG A 156 -12.78 19.47 -1.88
N ILE A 157 -13.01 20.17 -0.77
CA ILE A 157 -12.11 20.20 0.37
C ILE A 157 -12.28 18.88 1.13
N TYR A 158 -11.17 18.25 1.50
CA TYR A 158 -11.20 16.98 2.25
C TYR A 158 -11.08 17.19 3.74
N PHE A 159 -10.34 18.23 4.14
CA PHE A 159 -10.09 18.60 5.53
C PHE A 159 -10.25 20.09 5.69
N SER A 160 -10.95 20.52 6.75
CA SER A 160 -11.06 21.93 7.11
C SER A 160 -11.08 22.10 8.64
N LYS A 161 -10.71 23.29 9.11
CA LYS A 161 -10.96 23.73 10.49
C LYS A 161 -12.38 24.28 10.65
N ASP A 162 -13.05 24.64 9.55
CA ASP A 162 -14.42 25.14 9.52
C ASP A 162 -15.36 24.08 8.91
N ARG A 163 -16.28 23.56 9.72
CA ARG A 163 -17.30 22.58 9.30
C ARG A 163 -18.15 23.10 8.12
N ARG A 164 -18.35 24.42 8.00
CA ARG A 164 -19.20 25.02 6.96
C ARG A 164 -18.63 24.88 5.55
N GLU A 165 -17.33 24.60 5.44
CA GLU A 165 -16.65 24.36 4.16
C GLU A 165 -16.83 22.92 3.65
N LEU A 166 -17.40 22.03 4.47
CA LEU A 166 -17.60 20.62 4.18
C LEU A 166 -19.09 20.27 4.08
N SER A 167 -19.38 19.07 3.57
CA SER A 167 -20.75 18.57 3.54
C SER A 167 -21.29 18.26 4.94
N ASN A 168 -22.61 18.11 5.05
CA ASN A 168 -23.27 17.70 6.29
C ASN A 168 -22.86 16.30 6.80
N ARG A 169 -22.18 15.49 5.99
CA ARG A 169 -21.67 14.16 6.36
C ARG A 169 -20.23 14.20 6.90
N SER A 170 -19.62 15.38 7.03
CA SER A 170 -18.29 15.51 7.62
C SER A 170 -18.30 15.15 9.10
N GLU A 171 -17.19 14.61 9.60
CA GLU A 171 -17.00 14.29 11.02
C GLU A 171 -15.78 14.99 11.60
N LEU A 172 -15.86 15.38 12.87
CA LEU A 172 -14.73 15.93 13.62
C LEU A 172 -13.78 14.79 13.98
N ILE A 173 -12.50 14.94 13.67
CA ILE A 173 -11.49 13.95 14.05
C ILE A 173 -11.20 14.10 15.54
N SER A 174 -11.42 13.02 16.29
CA SER A 174 -11.27 12.97 17.74
C SER A 174 -9.90 13.48 18.22
N GLY A 175 -9.93 14.37 19.22
CA GLY A 175 -8.72 14.98 19.77
C GLY A 175 -8.07 16.03 18.86
N THR A 176 -8.83 16.63 17.94
CA THR A 176 -8.37 17.71 17.05
C THR A 176 -9.45 18.77 16.82
N HIS A 177 -9.08 19.84 16.12
CA HIS A 177 -10.00 20.85 15.58
C HIS A 177 -10.20 20.70 14.06
N ILE A 178 -9.94 19.49 13.52
CA ILE A 178 -9.94 19.22 12.09
C ILE A 178 -11.16 18.35 11.76
N TRP A 179 -11.96 18.81 10.81
CA TRP A 179 -13.07 18.08 10.23
C TRP A 179 -12.62 17.33 8.98
N ALA A 180 -13.12 16.12 8.78
CA ALA A 180 -12.88 15.30 7.60
C ALA A 180 -14.18 15.12 6.79
N GLU A 181 -14.10 15.30 5.48
CA GLU A 181 -15.20 15.00 4.55
C GLU A 181 -15.36 13.48 4.38
N LEU A 182 -16.60 12.99 4.54
CA LEU A 182 -16.95 11.56 4.40
C LEU A 182 -17.95 11.30 3.27
N ASN A 183 -18.43 12.33 2.57
CA ASN A 183 -19.37 12.18 1.46
C ASN A 183 -18.67 11.79 0.16
N PHE A 184 -17.95 10.68 0.22
CA PHE A 184 -17.22 10.08 -0.88
C PHE A 184 -17.57 8.59 -1.00
N ASN A 185 -17.40 8.05 -2.21
CA ASN A 185 -17.53 6.61 -2.43
C ASN A 185 -16.31 5.86 -1.84
N ALA A 186 -16.45 4.54 -1.71
CA ALA A 186 -15.44 3.66 -1.12
C ALA A 186 -14.06 3.81 -1.77
N ASN A 187 -14.01 3.82 -3.10
CA ASN A 187 -12.78 3.99 -3.88
C ASN A 187 -12.09 5.34 -3.60
N THR A 188 -12.87 6.41 -3.49
CA THR A 188 -12.32 7.74 -3.22
C THR A 188 -11.76 7.81 -1.80
N LEU A 189 -12.49 7.29 -0.80
CA LEU A 189 -12.01 7.21 0.58
C LEU A 189 -10.72 6.40 0.69
N TYR A 190 -10.64 5.24 0.03
CA TYR A 190 -9.43 4.41 -0.02
C TYR A 190 -8.24 5.18 -0.62
N ASN A 191 -8.45 5.88 -1.74
CA ASN A 191 -7.40 6.66 -2.39
C ASN A 191 -6.94 7.88 -1.57
N ILE A 192 -7.86 8.57 -0.90
CA ILE A 192 -7.50 9.65 0.05
C ILE A 192 -6.72 9.05 1.23
N GLY A 193 -7.14 7.89 1.76
CA GLY A 193 -6.42 7.12 2.77
C GLY A 193 -4.96 6.87 2.40
N LYS A 194 -4.70 6.37 1.19
CA LYS A 194 -3.33 6.19 0.69
C LYS A 194 -2.54 7.49 0.58
N LYS A 195 -3.17 8.58 0.13
CA LYS A 195 -2.53 9.91 0.11
C LYS A 195 -2.13 10.37 1.52
N ILE A 196 -3.00 10.17 2.51
CA ILE A 196 -2.71 10.49 3.91
C ILE A 196 -1.48 9.70 4.38
N LEU A 197 -1.48 8.37 4.22
CA LEU A 197 -0.34 7.54 4.60
C LEU A 197 0.96 8.06 3.96
N LYS A 198 0.93 8.40 2.67
CA LYS A 198 2.08 8.93 1.94
C LYS A 198 2.60 10.26 2.50
N ILE A 199 1.73 11.24 2.79
CA ILE A 199 2.19 12.55 3.34
C ILE A 199 2.77 12.44 4.76
N PHE A 200 2.33 11.41 5.50
CA PHE A 200 2.83 11.10 6.84
C PHE A 200 4.08 10.20 6.80
N GLY A 201 4.54 9.80 5.60
CA GLY A 201 5.72 8.96 5.42
C GLY A 201 5.49 7.50 5.83
N MET A 202 4.25 7.05 5.82
CA MET A 202 3.85 5.66 6.07
C MET A 202 3.79 4.88 4.74
N TYR A 203 4.05 3.59 4.79
CA TYR A 203 4.09 2.74 3.60
C TYR A 203 2.68 2.40 3.13
N ASP A 204 2.16 3.16 2.16
CA ASP A 204 0.80 3.05 1.64
C ASP A 204 0.52 1.72 0.93
N ASN A 205 1.54 1.06 0.39
CA ASN A 205 1.43 -0.30 -0.16
C ASN A 205 1.15 -1.38 0.91
N SER A 206 1.33 -1.07 2.20
CA SER A 206 0.92 -1.98 3.29
C SER A 206 -0.56 -1.87 3.65
N PHE A 207 -1.28 -0.91 3.05
CA PHE A 207 -2.68 -0.66 3.32
C PHE A 207 -3.60 -1.46 2.39
N GLU A 208 -4.39 -2.35 2.99
CA GLU A 208 -5.35 -3.21 2.32
C GLU A 208 -6.66 -3.23 3.12
N ILE A 209 -7.80 -3.03 2.47
CA ILE A 209 -9.11 -3.18 3.13
C ILE A 209 -9.52 -4.65 3.03
N LEU A 210 -9.94 -5.21 4.17
CA LEU A 210 -10.45 -6.57 4.24
C LEU A 210 -11.95 -6.54 3.94
N THR A 211 -12.30 -7.06 2.77
CA THR A 211 -13.68 -7.03 2.27
C THR A 211 -14.17 -8.40 1.83
N THR A 212 -15.49 -8.57 1.83
CA THR A 212 -16.18 -9.68 1.17
C THR A 212 -17.06 -9.14 0.05
N GLU A 213 -17.06 -9.78 -1.12
CA GLU A 213 -17.98 -9.46 -2.21
C GLU A 213 -19.40 -9.84 -1.81
N THR A 214 -20.38 -8.96 -2.07
CA THR A 214 -21.79 -9.32 -1.96
C THR A 214 -22.20 -10.13 -3.19
N PHE A 215 -22.38 -11.44 -3.05
CA PHE A 215 -23.07 -12.24 -4.07
C PHE A 215 -24.51 -11.73 -4.18
N GLY A 216 -24.81 -11.04 -5.26
CA GLY A 216 -26.13 -10.46 -5.48
C GLY A 216 -26.31 -9.91 -6.89
N GLN A 217 -26.33 -10.81 -7.89
CA GLN A 217 -27.33 -10.75 -8.96
C GLN A 217 -27.54 -12.16 -9.50
N ALA A 218 -28.75 -12.68 -9.26
CA ALA A 218 -29.32 -13.79 -10.00
C ALA A 218 -29.45 -13.34 -11.46
N ASN A 219 -28.91 -14.14 -12.38
CA ASN A 219 -29.28 -14.05 -13.78
C ASN A 219 -30.62 -14.78 -13.92
N GLU A 220 -31.69 -14.01 -14.17
CA GLU A 220 -32.85 -14.51 -14.94
C GLU A 220 -32.44 -14.74 -16.41
#